data_AF-A0A847P0L9-F1
#
_entry.id   AF-A0A847P0L9-F1
#
_cell.length_a   1.000
_cell.length_b   1.000
_cell.length_c   1.000
_cell.angle_alpha   90.00
_cell.angle_beta   90.00
_cell.angle_gamma   90.00
#
_symmetry.space_group_name_H-M   'P 1'
#
loop_
_entity.id
_entity.type
_entity.pdbx_description
1 polymer ?
#
loop_
_entity_poly.entity_id
_entity_poly.type
_entity_poly.pdbx_seq_one_letter_code
_entity_poly.pdbx_strand_id
1 'polypeptide(L)'
;MTILQRRKGLAFTFTLSNSSGVPYYRQIVNQVIFGAANGLLKPGERLPTVRQLAVDLQVNLNTIAKAYSELEIRGIVHTQQG
;
A
#
# COMPACT_ATOMS: atom_id res chain seq x y z
N MET A 1 -2.76 -3.04 -35.19
CA MET A 1 -3.65 -3.91 -34.38
C MET A 1 -2.95 -4.16 -33.05
N THR A 2 -3.00 -3.20 -32.12
CA THR A 2 -2.32 -3.31 -30.82
C THR A 2 -3.36 -3.57 -29.75
N ILE A 3 -3.19 -4.70 -29.09
CA ILE A 3 -4.12 -5.33 -28.17
C ILE A 3 -4.37 -4.43 -26.95
N LEU A 4 -5.65 -4.31 -26.60
CA LEU A 4 -6.15 -3.78 -25.33
C LEU A 4 -5.38 -4.41 -24.16
N GLN A 5 -4.45 -3.68 -23.55
CA GLN A 5 -3.95 -4.06 -22.24
C GLN A 5 -5.10 -3.81 -21.27
N ARG A 6 -5.83 -4.88 -20.94
CA ARG A 6 -6.86 -4.93 -19.90
C ARG A 6 -6.46 -4.01 -18.76
N ARG A 7 -7.23 -2.94 -18.52
CA ARG A 7 -7.16 -2.19 -17.27
C ARG A 7 -7.42 -3.21 -16.15
N LYS A 8 -6.36 -3.74 -15.53
CA LYS A 8 -6.45 -4.29 -14.18
C LYS A 8 -7.17 -3.19 -13.39
N GLY A 9 -8.29 -3.53 -12.73
CA GLY A 9 -9.08 -2.58 -11.95
C GLY A 9 -8.13 -1.71 -11.12
N LEU A 10 -8.35 -0.39 -11.16
CA LEU A 10 -7.48 0.66 -10.61
C LEU A 10 -6.59 0.14 -9.49
N ALA A 11 -5.35 -0.25 -9.81
CA ALA A 11 -4.43 -0.74 -8.81
C ALA A 11 -4.18 0.40 -7.83
N PHE A 12 -4.48 0.18 -6.55
CA PHE A 12 -4.21 1.17 -5.51
C PHE A 12 -2.72 1.56 -5.55
N THR A 13 -2.45 2.82 -5.87
CA THR A 13 -1.10 3.32 -6.13
C THR A 13 -0.64 4.16 -4.95
N PHE A 14 0.57 3.87 -4.46
CA PHE A 14 1.18 4.64 -3.39
C PHE A 14 1.99 5.80 -3.97
N THR A 15 1.89 6.97 -3.36
CA THR A 15 2.71 8.14 -3.73
C THR A 15 3.32 8.74 -2.47
N LEU A 16 4.65 8.81 -2.41
CA LEU A 16 5.36 9.34 -1.24
C LEU A 16 5.95 10.71 -1.54
N SER A 17 5.96 11.59 -0.53
CA SER A 17 6.56 12.91 -0.60
C SER A 17 7.60 13.10 0.49
N ASN A 18 8.84 13.36 0.08
CA ASN A 18 9.93 13.70 1.01
C ASN A 18 9.75 15.09 1.64
N SER A 19 9.06 16.01 0.95
CA SER A 19 8.85 17.39 1.43
C SER A 19 7.67 17.55 2.39
N SER A 20 6.89 16.50 2.61
CA SER A 20 5.70 16.55 3.48
C SER A 20 6.03 16.73 4.97
N GLY A 21 7.26 16.47 5.40
CA GLY A 21 7.62 16.39 6.83
C GLY A 21 7.06 15.16 7.56
N VAL A 22 6.25 14.34 6.87
CA VAL A 22 5.64 13.13 7.43
C VAL A 22 6.54 11.92 7.09
N PRO A 23 6.92 11.07 8.06
CA PRO A 23 7.69 9.86 7.76
C PRO A 23 6.97 8.92 6.79
N TYR A 24 7.71 8.27 5.89
CA TYR A 24 7.13 7.39 4.85
C TYR A 24 6.21 6.29 5.40
N TYR A 25 6.56 5.65 6.51
CA TYR A 25 5.68 4.62 7.09
C TYR A 25 4.29 5.18 7.43
N ARG A 26 4.21 6.42 7.94
CA ARG A 26 2.93 7.10 8.22
C ARG A 26 2.20 7.49 6.94
N GLN A 27 2.92 7.94 5.91
CA GLN A 27 2.29 8.25 4.62
C GLN A 27 1.62 7.02 4.00
N ILE A 28 2.28 5.85 4.08
CA ILE A 28 1.74 4.56 3.62
C ILE A 28 0.50 4.18 4.43
N VAL A 29 0.58 4.24 5.77
CA VAL A 29 -0.56 3.95 6.67
C VAL A 29 -1.76 4.84 6.33
N ASN A 30 -1.54 6.15 6.20
CA ASN A 30 -2.60 7.11 5.90
C ASN A 30 -3.25 6.84 4.54
N GLN A 31 -2.45 6.50 3.52
CA GLN A 31 -2.96 6.18 2.19
C GLN A 31 -3.83 4.92 2.22
N VAL A 32 -3.42 3.85 2.91
CA VAL A 32 -4.25 2.64 3.02
C VAL A 32 -5.56 2.93 3.76
N ILE A 33 -5.50 3.63 4.88
CA ILE A 33 -6.71 4.00 5.65
C ILE A 33 -7.66 4.83 4.79
N PHE A 34 -7.14 5.85 4.09
CA PHE A 34 -7.94 6.68 3.20
C PHE A 34 -8.51 5.88 2.03
N GLY A 35 -7.70 4.99 1.43
CA GLY A 35 -8.12 4.12 0.34
C GLY A 35 -9.27 3.20 0.76
N ALA A 36 -9.16 2.58 1.92
CA ALA A 36 -10.21 1.73 2.48
C ALA A 36 -11.48 2.52 2.80
N ALA A 37 -11.35 3.68 3.46
CA ALA A 37 -12.48 4.53 3.84
C ALA A 37 -13.27 5.06 2.62
N ASN A 38 -12.59 5.29 1.49
CA ASN A 38 -13.22 5.76 0.25
C ASN A 38 -13.61 4.63 -0.72
N GLY A 39 -13.47 3.36 -0.32
CA GLY A 39 -13.80 2.21 -1.17
C GLY A 39 -12.85 1.99 -2.36
N LEU A 40 -11.69 2.65 -2.36
CA LEU A 40 -10.62 2.45 -3.35
C LEU A 40 -9.87 1.13 -3.10
N LEU A 41 -9.80 0.70 -1.84
CA LEU A 41 -9.35 -0.63 -1.44
C LEU A 41 -10.56 -1.40 -0.92
N LYS A 42 -10.86 -2.54 -1.54
CA LYS A 42 -11.99 -3.38 -1.12
C LYS A 42 -11.58 -4.42 -0.08
N PRO A 43 -12.48 -4.83 0.84
CA PRO A 43 -12.21 -5.95 1.73
C PRO A 43 -11.79 -7.20 0.95
N GLY A 44 -10.72 -7.86 1.40
CA GLY A 44 -10.14 -9.03 0.73
C GLY A 44 -9.21 -8.72 -0.43
N GLU A 45 -9.07 -7.45 -0.83
CA GLU A 45 -8.07 -7.04 -1.81
C GLU A 45 -6.66 -7.15 -1.23
N ARG A 46 -5.75 -7.73 -2.01
CA ARG A 46 -4.37 -7.93 -1.57
C ARG A 46 -3.55 -6.68 -1.82
N LEU A 47 -2.94 -6.16 -0.76
CA LEU A 47 -1.86 -5.18 -0.89
C LEU A 47 -0.59 -5.84 -1.45
N PRO A 48 0.34 -5.07 -2.05
CA PRO A 48 1.64 -5.59 -2.43
C PRO A 48 2.39 -6.15 -1.22
N THR A 49 3.24 -7.16 -1.43
CA THR A 49 4.09 -7.67 -0.34
C THR A 49 5.07 -6.59 0.14
N VAL A 50 5.64 -6.76 1.34
CA VAL A 50 6.66 -5.84 1.88
C VAL A 50 7.82 -5.67 0.89
N ARG A 51 8.29 -6.79 0.29
CA ARG A 51 9.38 -6.78 -0.70
C ARG A 51 8.96 -6.07 -1.99
N GLN A 52 7.76 -6.35 -2.50
CA GLN A 52 7.27 -5.71 -3.72
C GLN A 52 7.17 -4.19 -3.53
N LEU A 53 6.52 -3.74 -2.45
CA LEU A 53 6.30 -2.32 -2.22
C LEU A 53 7.62 -1.56 -1.94
N ALA A 54 8.56 -2.21 -1.25
CA ALA A 54 9.89 -1.64 -1.02
C ALA A 54 10.65 -1.38 -2.33
N VAL A 55 10.57 -2.32 -3.28
CA VAL A 55 11.16 -2.16 -4.62
C VAL A 55 10.44 -1.07 -5.40
N ASP A 56 9.10 -1.11 -5.44
CA ASP A 56 8.28 -0.17 -6.22
C ASP A 56 8.46 1.28 -5.75
N LEU A 57 8.57 1.50 -4.44
CA LEU A 57 8.73 2.84 -3.85
C LEU A 57 10.19 3.24 -3.62
N GLN A 58 11.15 2.33 -3.84
CA GLN A 58 12.56 2.51 -3.47
C GLN A 58 12.74 2.93 -2.00
N VAL A 59 11.97 2.31 -1.11
CA VAL A 59 11.97 2.58 0.34
C VAL A 59 12.49 1.38 1.11
N ASN A 60 13.18 1.64 2.22
CA ASN A 60 13.71 0.60 3.09
C ASN A 60 12.60 -0.40 3.53
N LEU A 61 12.89 -1.70 3.42
CA LEU A 61 12.03 -2.81 3.81
C LEU A 61 11.45 -2.66 5.23
N ASN A 62 12.25 -2.20 6.20
CA ASN A 62 11.82 -2.00 7.58
C ASN A 62 10.77 -0.90 7.70
N THR A 63 10.83 0.13 6.85
CA THR A 63 9.83 1.21 6.81
C THR A 63 8.49 0.67 6.30
N ILE A 64 8.52 -0.19 5.28
CA ILE A 64 7.30 -0.85 4.75
C ILE A 64 6.74 -1.82 5.79
N ALA A 65 7.58 -2.66 6.38
CA ALA A 65 7.19 -3.60 7.43
C ALA A 65 6.54 -2.88 8.61
N LYS A 66 7.14 -1.76 9.06
CA LYS A 66 6.57 -0.91 10.12
C LYS A 66 5.19 -0.37 9.75
N ALA A 67 4.99 0.07 8.51
CA ALA A 67 3.68 0.56 8.05
C ALA A 67 2.61 -0.55 8.09
N TYR A 68 2.95 -1.75 7.62
CA TYR A 68 2.03 -2.88 7.60
C TYR A 68 1.73 -3.40 9.01
N SER A 69 2.72 -3.50 9.89
CA SER A 69 2.49 -3.83 11.31
C SER A 69 1.57 -2.81 11.98
N GLU A 70 1.72 -1.52 11.68
CA GLU A 70 0.83 -0.50 12.23
C GLU A 70 -0.61 -0.64 11.72
N LEU A 71 -0.79 -0.95 10.43
CA LEU A 71 -2.11 -1.23 9.85
C LEU A 71 -2.75 -2.48 10.46
N GLU A 72 -1.96 -3.51 10.74
CA GLU A 72 -2.42 -4.75 11.36
C GLU A 72 -2.83 -4.55 12.81
N ILE A 73 -2.04 -3.79 13.60
CA ILE A 73 -2.40 -3.38 14.97
C ILE A 73 -3.73 -2.61 15.00
N ARG A 74 -4.00 -1.80 13.96
CA ARG A 74 -5.26 -1.05 13.81
C ARG A 74 -6.41 -1.90 13.26
N GLY A 75 -6.18 -3.16 12.89
CA GLY A 75 -7.19 -4.05 12.30
C GLY A 75 -7.62 -3.65 10.89
N ILE A 76 -6.82 -2.86 10.17
CA ILE A 76 -7.11 -2.42 8.80
C ILE A 76 -6.69 -3.47 7.77
N VAL A 77 -5.60 -4.19 8.07
CA VAL A 77 -5.08 -5.29 7.25
C VAL A 77 -4.82 -6.50 8.14
N HIS A 78 -4.72 -7.67 7.53
CA HIS A 78 -4.29 -8.89 8.20
C HIS A 78 -3.24 -9.59 7.37
N THR A 79 -2.22 -10.13 8.02
CA THR A 79 -1.24 -10.98 7.35
C THR A 79 -1.86 -12.33 7.05
N GLN A 80 -1.90 -12.72 5.78
CA GLN A 80 -2.16 -14.10 5.38
C GLN A 80 -0.82 -14.77 5.06
N GLN A 81 -0.46 -15.77 5.87
CA GLN A 81 0.61 -16.71 5.50
C GLN A 81 0.09 -17.53 4.30
N GLY A 82 0.89 -17.57 3.24
CA GLY A 82 0.65 -18.43 2.08
C GLY A 82 1.25 -19.81 2.28
#